data_AF-A0A7Y3KS36-F1
#
_entry.id   AF-A0A7Y3KS36-F1
#
_cell.length_a   1.000
_cell.length_b   1.000
_cell.length_c   1.000
_cell.angle_alpha   90.00
_cell.angle_beta   90.00
_cell.angle_gamma   90.00
#
_symmetry.space_group_name_H-M   'P 1'
#
loop_
_entity.id
_entity.type
_entity.pdbx_description
1 polymer ?
#
loop_
_entity_poly.entity_id
_entity_poly.type
_entity_poly.pdbx_seq_one_letter_code
_entity_poly.pdbx_strand_id
1 'polypeptide(L)' 'EALRQAGIDAPLDAISSGEWKAGARRPRYSALENARLRELGIAMPDWRAGIAAYLADKASRSQ' A
#
# COMPACT_ATOMS: atom_id res chain seq x y z
N GLU A 1 1.50 6.41 5.13
CA GLU A 1 2.18 5.21 5.69
C GLU A 1 3.54 4.94 5.07
N ALA A 2 3.66 4.74 3.75
CA ALA A 2 4.97 4.47 3.13
C ALA A 2 6.02 5.56 3.41
N LEU A 3 5.66 6.84 3.25
CA LEU A 3 6.54 7.97 3.60
C LEU A 3 6.96 7.95 5.08
N ARG A 4 5.99 7.70 5.98
CA ARG A 4 6.22 7.56 7.42
C ARG A 4 7.23 6.44 7.74
N GLN A 5 7.06 5.26 7.13
CA GLN A 5 7.98 4.13 7.34
C GLN A 5 9.36 4.36 6.71
N ALA A 6 9.44 5.16 5.65
CA ALA A 6 10.69 5.57 5.02
C ALA A 6 11.41 6.71 5.77
N GLY A 7 10.83 7.24 6.86
CA GLY A 7 11.41 8.37 7.61
C GLY A 7 11.37 9.70 6.84
N ILE A 8 10.51 9.81 5.82
CA ILE A 8 10.36 11.03 5.02
C ILE A 8 9.29 11.90 5.68
N ASP A 9 9.71 13.06 6.19
CA ASP A 9 8.80 14.11 6.66
C ASP A 9 8.43 15.03 5.49
N ALA A 10 7.21 14.88 4.99
CA ALA A 10 6.68 15.67 3.89
C ALA A 10 5.21 16.00 4.14
N PRO A 11 4.76 17.23 3.82
CA PRO A 11 3.36 17.60 3.95
C PRO A 11 2.48 16.73 3.04
N LEU A 12 1.33 16.29 3.56
CA LEU A 12 0.36 15.45 2.86
C LEU A 12 -1.04 16.03 3.00
N ASP A 13 -1.60 16.49 1.88
CA ASP A 13 -2.97 16.99 1.80
C ASP A 13 -3.86 15.95 1.13
N ALA A 14 -5.00 15.65 1.77
CA ALA A 14 -5.99 14.75 1.20
C ALA A 14 -6.76 15.45 0.08
N ILE A 15 -6.94 14.77 -1.05
CA ILE A 15 -7.76 15.23 -2.18
C ILE A 15 -8.81 14.19 -2.55
N SER A 16 -9.88 14.65 -3.19
CA SER A 16 -10.89 13.81 -3.82
C SER A 16 -10.46 13.30 -5.19
N SER A 17 -11.07 12.21 -5.66
CA SER A 17 -10.84 11.70 -7.02
C SER A 17 -11.20 12.71 -8.11
N GLY A 18 -12.12 13.65 -7.83
CA GLY A 18 -12.53 14.69 -8.78
C GLY A 18 -11.47 15.77 -8.97
N GLU A 19 -10.72 16.10 -7.91
CA GLU A 19 -9.60 17.05 -7.97
C GLU A 19 -8.43 16.49 -8.80
N TRP A 20 -8.19 15.18 -8.72
CA TRP A 20 -7.12 14.51 -9.47
C TRP A 20 -7.40 14.39 -10.98
N LYS A 21 -8.68 14.35 -11.40
CA LYS A 21 -9.11 14.28 -12.82
C LYS A 21 -8.45 13.16 -13.66
N ALA A 22 -8.30 11.95 -13.09
CA ALA A 22 -7.76 10.80 -13.83
C ALA A 22 -8.60 10.46 -15.07
N GLY A 23 -7.92 10.17 -16.20
CA GLY A 23 -8.59 9.77 -17.44
C GLY A 23 -9.30 8.41 -17.38
N ALA A 24 -8.84 7.50 -16.50
CA ALA A 24 -9.47 6.20 -16.29
C ALA A 24 -10.40 6.22 -15.07
N ARG A 25 -11.60 5.64 -15.21
CA ARG A 25 -12.56 5.50 -14.11
C ARG A 25 -12.02 4.52 -13.05
N ARG A 26 -11.98 4.97 -11.80
CA ARG A 26 -11.53 4.18 -10.63
C ARG A 26 -12.73 3.81 -9.77
N PRO A 27 -12.89 2.53 -9.36
CA PRO A 27 -13.84 2.17 -8.32
C PRO A 27 -13.56 2.92 -7.02
N ARG A 28 -14.62 3.32 -6.30
CA ARG A 28 -14.49 3.98 -4.99
C ARG A 28 -13.96 3.03 -3.91
N TYR A 29 -14.21 1.74 -4.05
CA TYR A 29 -13.78 0.69 -3.13
C TYR A 29 -13.24 -0.49 -3.94
N SER A 30 -12.00 -0.88 -3.67
CA SER A 30 -11.30 -1.97 -4.39
C SER A 30 -10.58 -2.92 -3.44
N ALA A 31 -10.92 -2.93 -2.15
CA ALA A 31 -10.38 -3.93 -1.24
C ALA A 31 -10.98 -5.29 -1.57
N LEU A 32 -10.11 -6.29 -1.65
CA LEU A 32 -10.47 -7.67 -1.97
C LEU A 32 -10.42 -8.54 -0.70
N GLU A 33 -11.31 -9.51 -0.64
CA GLU A 33 -11.28 -10.52 0.41
C GLU A 33 -10.38 -11.70 0.01
N ASN A 34 -9.56 -12.18 0.95
CA ASN A 34 -8.64 -13.30 0.74
C ASN A 34 -9.27 -14.67 1.07
N ALA A 35 -10.57 -14.88 0.82
CA ALA A 35 -11.30 -16.10 1.21
C ALA A 35 -10.61 -17.39 0.74
N ARG A 36 -10.27 -17.48 -0.55
CA ARG A 36 -9.61 -18.65 -1.14
C ARG A 36 -8.21 -18.89 -0.58
N LEU A 37 -7.47 -17.84 -0.22
CA LEU A 37 -6.16 -17.99 0.42
C LEU A 37 -6.32 -18.56 1.83
N ARG A 38 -7.33 -18.11 2.58
CA ARG A 38 -7.66 -18.66 3.91
C ARG A 38 -8.03 -20.14 3.84
N GLU A 39 -8.79 -20.56 2.83
CA GLU A 39 -9.13 -21.98 2.58
C GLU A 39 -7.89 -22.85 2.34
N LEU A 40 -6.85 -22.28 1.72
CA LEU A 40 -5.56 -22.94 1.51
C LEU A 40 -4.61 -22.84 2.73
N GLY A 41 -5.06 -22.28 3.85
CA GLY A 41 -4.23 -22.06 5.04
C GLY A 41 -3.20 -20.93 4.87
N ILE A 42 -3.31 -20.11 3.82
CA ILE A 42 -2.39 -19.02 3.53
C ILE A 42 -2.90 -17.73 4.20
N ALA A 43 -2.15 -17.23 5.17
CA ALA A 43 -2.40 -15.94 5.79
C ALA A 43 -1.66 -14.84 5.04
N MET A 44 -2.41 -13.87 4.51
CA MET A 44 -1.81 -12.66 3.94
C MET A 44 -1.30 -11.76 5.08
N PRO A 45 -0.11 -11.17 4.94
CA PRO A 45 0.42 -10.25 5.94
C PRO A 45 -0.43 -8.97 6.01
N ASP A 46 -0.39 -8.28 7.15
CA ASP A 46 -0.89 -6.92 7.24
C ASP A 46 -0.16 -6.03 6.21
N TRP A 47 -0.90 -5.15 5.54
CA TRP A 47 -0.36 -4.34 4.46
C TRP A 47 0.76 -3.39 4.93
N ARG A 48 0.75 -2.95 6.19
CA ARG A 48 1.84 -2.10 6.73
C ARG A 48 3.11 -2.91 6.93
N ALA A 49 2.99 -4.17 7.34
CA ALA A 49 4.13 -5.08 7.44
C ALA A 49 4.73 -5.38 6.06
N GLY A 50 3.88 -5.50 5.03
CA GLY A 50 4.33 -5.65 3.64
C GLY A 50 5.15 -4.45 3.13
N ILE A 51 4.71 -3.23 3.44
CA ILE A 51 5.48 -2.01 3.12
C ILE A 51 6.84 -2.03 3.84
N ALA A 52 6.86 -2.37 5.13
CA ALA A 52 8.09 -2.38 5.92
C ALA A 52 9.11 -3.39 5.37
N ALA A 53 8.65 -4.61 5.05
CA ALA A 53 9.48 -5.65 4.46
C ALA A 53 10.08 -5.22 3.11
N TYR A 54 9.27 -4.58 2.25
CA TYR A 54 9.74 -4.07 0.96
C TYR A 54 10.81 -2.98 1.13
N LEU A 55 10.59 -2.00 2.01
CA LEU A 55 11.55 -0.93 2.24
C LEU A 55 12.88 -1.45 2.80
N ALA A 56 12.83 -2.44 3.71
CA ALA A 56 14.01 -3.10 4.25
C ALA A 56 14.81 -3.85 3.18
N ASP A 57 14.14 -4.62 2.30
CA ASP A 57 14.80 -5.31 1.18
C ASP A 57 15.41 -4.32 0.17
N LYS A 58 14.73 -3.20 -0.11
CA LYS A 58 15.30 -2.16 -0.97
C LYS A 58 16.54 -1.51 -0.38
N ALA A 59 16.54 -1.24 0.93
CA ALA A 59 17.70 -0.64 1.62
C ALA A 59 18.92 -1.58 1.66
N SER A 60 18.71 -2.89 1.73
CA SER A 60 19.82 -3.86 1.73
C SER A 60 20.45 -4.07 0.35
N ARG A 61 19.69 -3.88 -0.74
CA ARG A 61 20.18 -4.01 -2.13
C ARG A 61 20.88 -2.76 -2.68
N SER A 62 20.78 -1.63 -1.97
CA SER A 62 21.43 -0.37 -2.34
C SER A 62 22.77 -0.15 -1.61
N GLN A 63 23.24 -1.16 -0.86
CA GLN A 63 24.56 -1.22 -0.24
C GLN A 63 25.50 -2.13 -1.03
#